data_AF-B1LSI4-F1
#
_entry.id   AF-B1LSI4-F1
#
_cell.length_a   1.000
_cell.length_b   1.000
_cell.length_c   1.000
_cell.angle_alpha   90.00
_cell.angle_beta   90.00
_cell.angle_gamma   90.00
#
_symmetry.space_group_name_H-M   'P 1'
#
loop_
_entity.id
_entity.type
_entity.pdbx_description
1 polymer ?
#
loop_
_entity_poly.entity_id
_entity_poly.type
_entity_poly.pdbx_seq_one_letter_code
_entity_poly.pdbx_strand_id
1 'polypeptide(L)' 'MPLYVKDPQVDALATQLMALLGTSKTDAVRRALQNEIARQTNRPDLVARTADFVRALHERAGPDRKPADAAFIDGLYERT' A
#
# COMPACT_ATOMS: atom_id res chain seq x y z
N MET A 1 11.63 28.47 7.25
CA MET A 1 10.53 29.43 7.01
C MET A 1 9.20 28.77 7.39
N PRO A 2 8.26 29.51 8.01
CA PRO A 2 6.90 29.02 8.23
C PRO A 2 6.20 28.79 6.88
N LEU A 3 5.44 27.69 6.77
CA LEU A 3 4.66 27.40 5.59
C LEU A 3 3.41 28.30 5.56
N TYR A 4 3.31 29.17 4.55
CA TYR A 4 2.14 30.01 4.33
C TYR A 4 1.27 29.43 3.21
N VAL A 5 0.00 29.14 3.54
CA VAL A 5 -0.98 28.59 2.61
C VAL A 5 -2.04 29.67 2.36
N LYS A 6 -2.21 30.08 1.10
CA LYS A 6 -3.17 31.13 0.73
C LYS A 6 -4.62 30.66 0.77
N ASP A 7 -4.84 29.39 0.45
CA ASP A 7 -6.16 28.78 0.40
C ASP A 7 -6.60 28.37 1.83
N PRO A 8 -7.73 28.89 2.34
CA PRO A 8 -8.19 28.58 3.69
C PRO A 8 -8.52 27.10 3.93
N GLN A 9 -8.98 26.38 2.90
CA GLN A 9 -9.32 24.97 3.01
C GLN A 9 -8.05 24.13 3.12
N VAL A 10 -7.03 24.44 2.32
CA VAL A 10 -5.71 23.77 2.40
C VAL A 10 -5.03 24.09 3.73
N ASP A 11 -5.18 25.32 4.22
CA ASP A 11 -4.65 25.73 5.53
C ASP A 11 -5.26 24.92 6.69
N ALA A 12 -6.58 24.70 6.63
CA ALA A 12 -7.30 23.87 7.59
C ALA A 12 -6.84 22.40 7.55
N LEU A 13 -6.65 21.83 6.36
CA LEU A 13 -6.12 20.47 6.19
C LEU A 13 -4.70 20.32 6.77
N ALA A 14 -3.82 21.29 6.49
CA ALA A 14 -2.46 21.30 7.03
C ALA A 14 -2.47 21.41 8.55
N THR A 15 -3.37 22.22 9.12
CA THR A 15 -3.53 22.39 10.57
C THR A 15 -4.11 21.15 11.24
N GLN A 16 -5.07 20.47 10.60
CA GLN A 16 -5.61 19.20 11.10
C GLN A 16 -4.53 18.12 11.12
N LEU A 17 -3.76 17.99 10.04
CA LEU A 17 -2.69 17.00 9.95
C LEU A 17 -1.57 17.30 10.96
N MET A 18 -1.22 18.57 11.15
CA MET A 18 -0.29 19.02 12.19
C MET A 18 -0.73 18.53 13.58
N ALA A 19 -2.01 18.72 13.93
CA ALA A 19 -2.56 18.29 15.21
C ALA A 19 -2.56 16.76 15.37
N LEU A 20 -2.93 16.01 14.32
CA LEU A 20 -2.93 14.55 14.34
C LEU A 20 -1.53 13.95 14.52
N LEU A 21 -0.52 14.57 13.91
CA LEU A 21 0.87 14.08 13.95
C LEU A 21 1.68 14.65 15.12
N GLY A 22 1.15 15.62 15.87
CA GLY A 22 1.85 16.29 16.97
C GLY A 22 3.17 16.94 16.55
N THR A 23 3.23 17.48 15.33
CA THR A 23 4.47 18.03 14.72
C THR A 23 4.24 19.45 14.20
N SER A 24 5.26 20.10 13.64
CA SER A 24 5.09 21.41 13.00
C SER A 24 4.24 21.31 11.71
N LYS A 25 3.52 22.39 11.36
CA LYS A 25 2.73 22.46 10.11
C LYS A 25 3.57 22.15 8.87
N THR A 26 4.80 22.66 8.84
CA THR A 26 5.76 22.41 7.75
C THR A 26 6.12 20.93 7.67
N ASP A 27 6.38 20.27 8.80
CA ASP A 27 6.75 18.85 8.81
C ASP A 27 5.56 17.95 8.48
N ALA A 28 4.37 18.31 8.94
CA ALA A 28 3.13 17.61 8.60
C ALA A 28 2.88 17.62 7.09
N VAL A 29 2.97 18.79 6.46
CA VAL A 29 2.79 18.93 5.01
C VAL A 29 3.93 18.24 4.24
N ARG A 30 5.18 18.35 4.70
CA ARG A 30 6.31 17.63 4.09
C ARG A 30 6.05 16.12 4.08
N ARG A 31 5.65 15.55 5.21
CA ARG A 31 5.34 14.11 5.32
C ARG A 31 4.17 13.71 4.42
N ALA A 32 3.10 14.52 4.36
CA ALA A 32 1.97 14.26 3.46
C ALA A 32 2.40 14.19 2.00
N LEU A 33 3.19 15.18 1.55
CA LEU A 33 3.69 15.24 0.18
C LEU A 33 4.65 14.09 -0.14
N GLN A 34 5.56 13.75 0.77
CA GLN A 34 6.46 12.60 0.61
C GLN A 34 5.66 11.30 0.46
N ASN A 35 4.63 11.10 1.29
CA ASN A 35 3.78 9.92 1.23
C ASN A 35 2.99 9.85 -0.08
N GLU A 36 2.47 10.99 -0.57
CA GLU A 36 1.73 11.02 -1.83
C GLU A 36 2.65 10.78 -3.03
N ILE A 37 3.81 11.41 -3.06
CA ILE A 37 4.84 11.13 -4.08
C ILE A 37 5.17 9.64 -4.04
N ALA A 38 5.47 9.08 -2.88
CA ALA A 38 5.75 7.66 -2.75
C ALA A 38 4.60 6.77 -3.24
N ARG A 39 3.33 7.11 -2.98
CA ARG A 39 2.18 6.37 -3.51
C ARG A 39 2.09 6.42 -5.04
N GLN A 40 2.44 7.56 -5.64
CA GLN A 40 2.39 7.73 -7.09
C GLN A 40 3.61 7.12 -7.79
N THR A 41 4.80 7.23 -7.18
CA THR A 41 6.06 6.72 -7.75
C THR A 41 6.28 5.24 -7.45
N ASN A 42 5.90 4.79 -6.27
CA ASN A 42 5.88 3.38 -5.89
C ASN A 42 4.48 2.82 -6.06
N ARG A 43 3.78 3.12 -7.16
CA ARG A 43 2.74 2.20 -7.64
C ARG A 43 3.49 0.89 -7.86
N PRO A 44 3.39 -0.08 -6.93
CA PRO A 44 4.14 -1.29 -7.10
C PRO A 44 3.61 -1.90 -8.36
N ASP A 45 4.51 -2.27 -9.26
CA ASP A 45 4.11 -3.07 -10.41
C ASP A 45 3.36 -4.28 -9.83
N LEU A 46 2.04 -4.32 -10.07
CA LEU A 46 1.19 -5.36 -9.52
C LEU A 46 1.69 -6.72 -10.01
N VAL A 47 2.31 -6.76 -11.19
CA VAL A 47 2.99 -7.95 -11.71
C VAL A 47 4.16 -8.32 -10.81
N ALA A 48 5.09 -7.40 -10.55
CA ALA A 48 6.23 -7.64 -9.65
C ALA A 48 5.79 -8.08 -8.25
N ARG A 49 4.78 -7.42 -7.66
CA ARG A 49 4.22 -7.79 -6.36
C ARG A 49 3.60 -9.19 -6.35
N THR A 50 2.85 -9.52 -7.40
CA THR A 50 2.21 -10.83 -7.52
C THR A 50 3.26 -11.90 -7.73
N ALA A 51 4.31 -11.62 -8.51
CA ALA A 51 5.44 -12.52 -8.71
C ALA A 51 6.18 -12.79 -7.39
N ASP A 52 6.45 -11.76 -6.58
CA ASP A 52 7.06 -11.91 -5.26
C ASP A 52 6.21 -12.74 -4.31
N PHE A 53 4.90 -12.47 -4.27
CA PHE A 53 3.95 -13.23 -3.46
C PHE A 53 3.90 -14.72 -3.87
N VAL A 54 3.78 -14.99 -5.18
CA VAL A 54 3.76 -16.36 -5.72
C VAL A 54 5.07 -17.08 -5.40
N ARG A 55 6.23 -16.43 -5.57
CA ARG A 55 7.53 -17.00 -5.21
C ARG A 55 7.60 -17.38 -3.73
N ALA A 56 7.18 -16.49 -2.83
CA ALA A 56 7.15 -16.77 -1.39
C ALA A 56 6.20 -17.93 -1.03
N LEU A 57 5.05 -18.04 -1.72
CA LEU A 57 4.15 -19.19 -1.56
C LEU A 57 4.81 -20.50 -2.01
N HIS A 58 5.50 -20.48 -3.16
CA HIS A 58 6.20 -21.65 -3.69
C HIS A 58 7.36 -22.12 -2.78
N GLU A 59 8.07 -21.19 -2.14
CA GLU A 59 9.11 -21.50 -1.16
C GLU A 59 8.50 -22.14 0.10
N ARG A 60 7.41 -21.57 0.63
CA ARG A 60 6.70 -22.11 1.79
C ARG A 60 6.06 -23.48 1.55
N ALA A 61 5.60 -23.75 0.34
CA ALA A 61 5.02 -25.04 -0.03
C ALA A 61 6.06 -26.17 -0.01
N GLY A 62 7.35 -25.86 -0.11
CA GLY A 62 8.41 -26.87 -0.14
C GLY A 62 8.44 -27.70 -1.43
N PRO A 63 9.21 -28.81 -1.44
CA PRO A 63 9.43 -29.64 -2.62
C PRO A 63 8.27 -30.58 -2.97
N ASP A 64 7.43 -30.94 -1.99
CA ASP A 64 6.32 -31.89 -2.16
C ASP A 64 5.01 -31.16 -2.54
N ARG A 65 5.04 -30.53 -3.72
CA ARG A 65 3.92 -29.73 -4.22
C ARG A 65 2.85 -30.64 -4.80
N LYS A 66 1.65 -30.59 -4.22
CA LYS A 66 0.49 -31.27 -4.79
C LYS A 66 0.03 -30.58 -6.08
N PRO A 67 -0.37 -31.32 -7.12
CA PRO A 67 -0.89 -30.74 -8.34
C PRO A 67 -2.22 -30.00 -8.05
N ALA A 68 -2.35 -28.80 -8.60
CA ALA A 68 -3.62 -28.07 -8.67
C ALA A 68 -4.28 -28.35 -10.02
N ASP A 69 -4.64 -29.62 -10.23
CA ASP A 69 -5.27 -30.09 -11.46
C ASP A 69 -6.78 -29.76 -11.50
N ALA A 70 -7.42 -30.06 -12.63
CA ALA A 70 -8.85 -29.79 -12.82
C ALA A 70 -9.72 -30.44 -11.73
N ALA A 71 -9.42 -31.69 -11.36
CA ALA A 71 -10.16 -32.41 -10.33
C ALA A 71 -10.04 -31.74 -8.95
N PHE A 72 -8.85 -31.23 -8.60
CA PHE A 72 -8.68 -30.42 -7.39
C PHE A 72 -9.51 -29.14 -7.41
N ILE A 73 -9.53 -28.42 -8.55
CA ILE A 73 -10.27 -27.16 -8.70
C ILE A 73 -11.78 -27.40 -8.63
N ASP A 74 -12.28 -28.41 -9.34
CA ASP A 74 -13.70 -28.76 -9.35
C ASP A 74 -14.19 -29.09 -7.91
N GLY A 75 -13.40 -29.84 -7.15
CA GLY A 75 -13.68 -30.15 -5.75
C GLY A 75 -13.74 -28.94 -4.79
N LEU A 76 -13.23 -27.76 -5.17
CA LEU A 76 -13.36 -26.54 -4.36
C LEU A 76 -14.78 -25.95 -4.41
N TYR A 77 -15.51 -26.19 -5.50
CA TYR A 77 -16.84 -25.61 -5.75
C TYR A 77 -17.99 -26.59 -5.47
N GLU A 78 -17.70 -27.88 -5.35
CA GLU A 78 -18.71 -28.91 -5.10
C GLU A 78 -19.17 -29.01 -3.64
N ARG A 79 -18.50 -28.31 -2.72
CA ARG A 79 -18.85 -28.28 -1.29
C ARG A 79 -19.70 -27.04 -0.96
N THR A 80 -20.91 -26.98 -1.51
CA THR A 80 -21.96 -26.02 -1.07
C THR A 80 -23.22 -26.75 -0.66
#